data_AF-A0A443B1U7-F1
#
_entry.id   AF-A0A443B1U7-F1
#
_cell.length_a   1.000
_cell.length_b   1.000
_cell.length_c   1.000
_cell.angle_alpha   90.00
_cell.angle_beta   90.00
_cell.angle_gamma   90.00
#
_symmetry.space_group_name_H-M   'P 1'
#
loop_
_entity.id
_entity.type
_entity.pdbx_description
1 polymer ?
#
loop_
_entity_poly.entity_id
_entity_poly.type
_entity_poly.pdbx_seq_one_letter_code
_entity_poly.pdbx_strand_id
1 'polypeptide(L)'
;MQRLLAAYWLVHPGNLFKRGRIYVRGRAATRTVYFVPHNRNNVRLLADAAEILVDRGIRCVFAHLDGLKRGGVAQPELNARGISHIGFAELERMIRPGDMLVTGNDYAPQFFRRFIDSINFGMVRVVGLIAGARLLQPHRFVRADYILSMGPAVLQQRRQPTYVVGSPVIERAVGSAGARHDEGLFVLVNFKGDIEDPADRQAIEAVAAACAKLGLAHVVSVHPTMFAKVDMPNKSPLDFAQLLPDALALVTRPSTTVYEAVACGIPVVLFPLVLPMVEFDRPMGAFKPTLSEHDLVEDIRAAVRSRPTYFEQSRDFLNANLSIDPKVPASQRIANALIDIYNR
;
A
#
# COMPACT_ATOMS: atom_id res chain seq x y z
N MET A 1 2.11 -15.39 -38.93
CA MET A 1 1.43 -15.49 -37.62
C MET A 1 1.53 -16.88 -36.98
N GLN A 2 1.32 -17.97 -37.73
CA GLN A 2 1.43 -19.35 -37.20
C GLN A 2 2.84 -19.80 -36.77
N ARG A 3 3.92 -19.23 -37.34
CA ARG A 3 5.30 -19.59 -36.97
C ARG A 3 5.81 -18.98 -35.66
N LEU A 4 5.19 -17.89 -35.17
CA LEU A 4 5.56 -17.24 -33.89
C LEU A 4 4.95 -17.96 -32.68
N LEU A 5 3.80 -18.62 -32.87
CA LEU A 5 3.15 -19.44 -31.83
C LEU A 5 3.91 -20.76 -31.57
N ALA A 6 4.53 -21.33 -32.60
CA ALA A 6 5.30 -22.58 -32.46
C ALA A 6 6.60 -22.39 -31.66
N ALA A 7 7.24 -21.22 -31.75
CA ALA A 7 8.47 -20.93 -31.02
C ALA A 7 8.22 -20.70 -29.51
N TYR A 8 7.03 -20.22 -29.12
CA TYR A 8 6.70 -19.97 -27.71
C TYR A 8 6.40 -21.26 -26.92
N TRP A 9 5.94 -22.32 -27.61
CA TRP A 9 5.63 -23.62 -27.00
C TRP A 9 6.87 -24.44 -26.60
N LEU A 10 8.03 -24.14 -27.17
CA LEU A 10 9.27 -24.91 -26.93
C LEU A 10 10.09 -24.43 -25.72
N VAL A 11 9.77 -23.27 -25.14
CA VAL A 11 10.61 -22.66 -24.08
C VAL A 11 10.04 -22.87 -22.66
N HIS A 12 8.80 -23.35 -22.51
CA HIS A 12 8.16 -23.57 -21.21
C HIS A 12 7.55 -24.97 -21.07
N PRO A 13 8.35 -26.02 -20.80
CA PRO A 13 7.83 -27.35 -20.49
C PRO A 13 7.34 -27.36 -19.04
N GLY A 14 6.10 -26.90 -18.84
CA GLY A 14 5.49 -26.82 -17.52
C GLY A 14 3.98 -26.94 -17.59
N ASN A 15 3.48 -28.14 -17.92
CA ASN A 15 2.15 -28.66 -17.56
C ASN A 15 0.96 -27.67 -17.51
N LEU A 16 0.82 -26.82 -18.52
CA LEU A 16 -0.38 -26.05 -18.75
C LEU A 16 -1.13 -26.71 -19.91
N PHE A 17 -2.44 -26.91 -19.74
CA PHE A 17 -3.39 -27.48 -20.71
C PHE A 17 -3.53 -29.02 -20.75
N LYS A 18 -4.13 -29.60 -19.70
CA LYS A 18 -4.97 -30.81 -19.83
C LYS A 18 -6.48 -30.57 -19.72
N ARG A 19 -6.95 -29.32 -19.74
CA ARG A 19 -8.39 -29.01 -19.82
C ARG A 19 -8.63 -27.77 -20.68
N GLY A 20 -8.67 -27.96 -22.00
CA GLY A 20 -9.23 -26.97 -22.91
C GLY A 20 -10.74 -26.84 -22.63
N ARG A 21 -11.13 -25.86 -21.82
CA ARG A 21 -12.53 -25.39 -21.80
C ARG A 21 -12.66 -24.35 -22.90
N ILE A 22 -13.31 -24.75 -23.98
CA ILE A 22 -13.80 -23.85 -25.03
C ILE A 22 -14.91 -23.01 -24.37
N TYR A 23 -14.64 -21.75 -24.07
CA TYR A 23 -15.66 -20.81 -23.60
C TYR A 23 -16.47 -20.33 -24.81
N VAL A 24 -17.64 -20.93 -24.99
CA VAL A 24 -18.65 -20.46 -25.94
C VAL A 24 -19.16 -19.10 -25.44
N ARG A 25 -19.21 -18.08 -26.31
CA ARG A 25 -19.88 -16.79 -26.07
C ARG A 25 -21.39 -17.01 -25.90
N GLY A 26 -21.81 -17.48 -24.74
CA GLY A 26 -23.20 -17.44 -24.28
C GLY A 26 -23.46 -16.16 -23.47
N ARG A 27 -24.73 -15.72 -23.44
CA ARG A 27 -25.35 -14.66 -22.59
C ARG A 27 -24.37 -13.90 -21.68
N ALA A 28 -24.29 -12.57 -21.83
CA ALA A 28 -23.48 -11.64 -21.02
C ALA A 28 -23.28 -12.15 -19.59
N ALA A 29 -22.20 -12.90 -19.37
CA ALA A 29 -21.89 -13.42 -18.07
C ALA A 29 -21.68 -12.21 -17.17
N THR A 30 -22.34 -12.18 -16.01
CA THR A 30 -22.14 -11.13 -15.00
C THR A 30 -20.66 -11.11 -14.66
N ARG A 31 -19.95 -10.09 -15.15
CA ARG A 31 -18.52 -9.90 -14.87
C ARG A 31 -18.40 -9.58 -13.38
N THR A 32 -17.45 -10.23 -12.72
CA THR A 32 -17.18 -10.04 -11.30
C THR A 32 -15.88 -9.24 -11.12
N VAL A 33 -15.88 -8.31 -10.18
CA VAL A 33 -14.67 -7.60 -9.73
C VAL A 33 -14.13 -8.32 -8.49
N TYR A 34 -12.99 -8.99 -8.65
CA TYR A 34 -12.28 -9.64 -7.56
C TYR A 34 -11.25 -8.70 -6.96
N PHE A 35 -11.39 -8.38 -5.67
CA PHE A 35 -10.40 -7.63 -4.91
C PHE A 35 -9.47 -8.60 -4.18
N VAL A 36 -8.17 -8.52 -4.45
CA VAL A 36 -7.14 -9.32 -3.78
C VAL A 36 -6.22 -8.42 -2.96
N PRO A 37 -6.61 -8.06 -1.72
CA PRO A 37 -5.75 -7.33 -0.82
C PRO A 37 -4.60 -8.21 -0.31
N HIS A 38 -3.39 -7.63 -0.23
CA HIS A 38 -2.20 -8.33 0.29
C HIS A 38 -1.93 -8.00 1.76
N ASN A 39 -2.60 -7.01 2.32
CA ASN A 39 -2.47 -6.59 3.70
C ASN A 39 -3.68 -5.76 4.12
N ARG A 40 -3.79 -5.49 5.42
CA ARG A 40 -4.79 -4.59 6.02
C ARG A 40 -4.94 -3.25 5.29
N ASN A 41 -3.83 -2.64 4.84
CA ASN A 41 -3.89 -1.34 4.19
C ASN A 41 -4.59 -1.43 2.83
N ASN A 42 -4.38 -2.50 2.06
CA ASN A 42 -5.13 -2.70 0.80
C ASN A 42 -6.63 -2.83 1.04
N VAL A 43 -7.05 -3.50 2.12
CA VAL A 43 -8.48 -3.56 2.50
C VAL A 43 -9.00 -2.16 2.79
N ARG A 44 -8.30 -1.39 3.65
CA ARG A 44 -8.68 -0.01 4.02
C ARG A 44 -8.74 0.97 2.85
N LEU A 45 -8.03 0.68 1.76
CA LEU A 45 -8.02 1.50 0.54
C LEU A 45 -9.13 1.11 -0.45
N LEU A 46 -9.60 -0.13 -0.44
CA LEU A 46 -10.46 -0.68 -1.49
C LEU A 46 -11.88 -0.99 -1.02
N ALA A 47 -12.11 -1.21 0.28
CA ALA A 47 -13.40 -1.63 0.83
C ALA A 47 -14.55 -0.67 0.45
N ASP A 48 -14.41 0.60 0.78
CA ASP A 48 -15.44 1.62 0.53
C ASP A 48 -15.72 1.79 -0.99
N ALA A 49 -14.71 1.58 -1.84
CA ALA A 49 -14.90 1.61 -3.30
C ALA A 49 -15.67 0.38 -3.80
N ALA A 50 -15.44 -0.79 -3.20
CA ALA A 50 -16.17 -2.01 -3.54
C ALA A 50 -17.66 -1.90 -3.14
N GLU A 51 -17.97 -1.26 -2.01
CA GLU A 51 -19.35 -0.95 -1.60
C GLU A 51 -20.05 -0.09 -2.65
N ILE A 52 -19.39 0.99 -3.11
CA ILE A 52 -19.93 1.86 -4.18
C ILE A 52 -20.17 1.06 -5.47
N LEU A 53 -19.31 0.10 -5.83
CA LEU A 53 -19.53 -0.76 -7.00
C LEU A 53 -20.75 -1.68 -6.81
N VAL A 54 -20.93 -2.25 -5.62
CA VAL A 54 -22.09 -3.09 -5.28
C VAL A 54 -23.39 -2.30 -5.36
N ASP A 55 -23.42 -1.07 -4.85
CA ASP A 55 -24.56 -0.16 -4.95
C ASP A 55 -24.91 0.19 -6.41
N ARG A 56 -23.93 0.09 -7.32
CA ARG A 56 -24.11 0.26 -8.77
C ARG A 56 -24.47 -1.04 -9.49
N GLY A 57 -24.74 -2.13 -8.77
CA GLY A 57 -25.10 -3.43 -9.33
C GLY A 57 -23.92 -4.25 -9.86
N ILE A 58 -22.68 -3.87 -9.56
CA ILE A 58 -21.48 -4.62 -9.95
C ILE A 58 -21.14 -5.63 -8.87
N ARG A 59 -21.08 -6.90 -9.24
CA ARG A 59 -20.72 -7.98 -8.32
C ARG A 59 -19.25 -7.86 -7.92
N CYS A 60 -19.01 -7.71 -6.62
CA CYS A 60 -17.66 -7.66 -6.04
C CYS A 60 -17.41 -8.85 -5.12
N VAL A 61 -16.19 -9.39 -5.13
CA VAL A 61 -15.75 -10.49 -4.26
C VAL A 61 -14.36 -10.17 -3.72
N PHE A 62 -14.18 -10.24 -2.41
CA PHE A 62 -12.85 -10.19 -1.81
C PHE A 62 -12.24 -11.58 -1.72
N ALA A 63 -10.98 -11.73 -2.12
CA ALA A 63 -10.22 -12.96 -1.96
C ALA A 63 -8.92 -12.69 -1.20
N HIS A 64 -8.66 -13.44 -0.14
CA HIS A 64 -7.45 -13.27 0.68
C HIS A 64 -6.39 -14.31 0.32
N LEU A 65 -5.14 -13.96 0.62
CA LEU A 65 -3.97 -14.84 0.44
C LEU A 65 -3.46 -15.40 1.78
N ASP A 66 -4.08 -15.03 2.91
CA ASP A 66 -3.68 -15.42 4.25
C ASP A 66 -3.61 -16.95 4.42
N GLY A 67 -2.67 -17.44 5.23
CA GLY A 67 -2.42 -18.87 5.43
C GLY A 67 -1.58 -19.53 4.34
N LEU A 68 -1.32 -18.86 3.21
CA LEU A 68 -0.38 -19.32 2.19
C LEU A 68 1.03 -18.84 2.52
N LYS A 69 2.07 -19.58 2.10
CA LYS A 69 3.49 -19.29 2.36
C LYS A 69 3.83 -17.80 2.10
N ARG A 70 3.91 -16.98 3.16
CA ARG A 70 4.11 -15.51 3.13
C ARG A 70 2.95 -14.70 2.50
N GLY A 71 1.75 -15.27 2.43
CA GLY A 71 0.51 -14.62 2.06
C GLY A 71 0.07 -13.61 3.12
N GLY A 72 -0.78 -12.67 2.72
CA GLY A 72 -1.07 -11.43 3.43
C GLY A 72 -1.58 -11.53 4.86
N VAL A 73 -1.89 -10.35 5.41
CA VAL A 73 -2.60 -10.16 6.69
C VAL A 73 -3.88 -9.37 6.45
N ALA A 74 -4.64 -9.77 5.43
CA ALA A 74 -5.85 -9.06 5.01
C ALA A 74 -7.11 -9.63 5.67
N GLN A 75 -7.14 -10.93 5.98
CA GLN A 75 -8.30 -11.62 6.54
C GLN A 75 -8.77 -11.02 7.87
N PRO A 76 -7.91 -10.66 8.84
CA PRO A 76 -8.37 -10.04 10.08
C PRO A 76 -9.09 -8.70 9.86
N GLU A 77 -8.61 -7.88 8.93
CA GLU A 77 -9.24 -6.59 8.59
C GLU A 77 -10.55 -6.78 7.81
N LEU A 78 -10.62 -7.78 6.92
CA LEU A 78 -11.87 -8.15 6.24
C LEU A 78 -12.92 -8.61 7.25
N ASN A 79 -12.55 -9.46 8.21
CA ASN A 79 -13.42 -9.93 9.30
C ASN A 79 -13.90 -8.77 10.17
N ALA A 80 -13.00 -7.89 10.59
CA ALA A 80 -13.32 -6.75 11.44
C ALA A 80 -14.33 -5.79 10.78
N ARG A 81 -14.33 -5.72 9.45
CA ARG A 81 -15.28 -4.92 8.65
C ARG A 81 -16.54 -5.67 8.24
N GLY A 82 -16.69 -6.95 8.61
CA GLY A 82 -17.83 -7.78 8.18
C GLY A 82 -17.87 -8.04 6.67
N ILE A 83 -16.73 -7.97 5.97
CA ILE A 83 -16.66 -8.16 4.52
C ILE A 83 -16.54 -9.66 4.21
N SER A 84 -17.56 -10.18 3.52
CA SER A 84 -17.55 -11.54 2.98
C SER A 84 -16.38 -11.75 2.01
N HIS A 85 -15.62 -12.82 2.22
CA HIS A 85 -14.43 -13.12 1.43
C HIS A 85 -14.26 -14.63 1.19
N ILE A 86 -13.48 -14.96 0.18
CA ILE A 86 -13.12 -16.32 -0.21
C ILE A 86 -11.61 -16.56 -0.09
N GLY A 87 -11.21 -17.81 0.04
CA GLY A 87 -9.80 -18.19 -0.04
C GLY A 87 -9.27 -18.20 -1.48
N PHE A 88 -7.95 -18.14 -1.64
CA PHE A 88 -7.29 -18.14 -2.94
C PHE A 88 -7.66 -19.34 -3.84
N ALA A 89 -7.78 -20.56 -3.28
CA ALA A 89 -8.15 -21.74 -4.07
C ALA A 89 -9.56 -21.62 -4.69
N GLU A 90 -10.46 -20.92 -4.01
CA GLU A 90 -11.80 -20.65 -4.54
C GLU A 90 -11.76 -19.57 -5.62
N LEU A 91 -10.93 -18.53 -5.46
CA LEU A 91 -10.66 -17.54 -6.51
C LEU A 91 -10.17 -18.22 -7.79
N GLU A 92 -9.17 -19.11 -7.70
CA GLU A 92 -8.64 -19.85 -8.85
C GLU A 92 -9.73 -20.67 -9.56
N ARG A 93 -10.66 -21.23 -8.78
CA ARG A 93 -11.80 -22.01 -9.30
C ARG A 93 -12.88 -21.13 -9.90
N MET A 94 -13.10 -19.91 -9.42
CA MET A 94 -14.25 -19.07 -9.76
C MET A 94 -13.97 -18.05 -10.85
N ILE A 95 -12.75 -17.52 -10.94
CA ILE A 95 -12.44 -16.45 -11.89
C ILE A 95 -12.60 -16.92 -13.34
N ARG A 96 -13.18 -16.07 -14.20
CA ARG A 96 -13.53 -16.38 -15.59
C ARG A 96 -13.08 -15.27 -16.54
N PRO A 97 -12.98 -15.60 -17.84
CA PRO A 97 -12.87 -14.57 -18.86
C PRO A 97 -14.00 -13.54 -18.77
N GLY A 98 -13.66 -12.26 -18.85
CA GLY A 98 -14.54 -11.12 -18.68
C GLY A 98 -14.48 -10.49 -17.28
N ASP A 99 -13.97 -11.20 -16.28
CA ASP A 99 -13.83 -10.68 -14.93
C ASP A 99 -12.70 -9.63 -14.82
N MET A 100 -12.68 -8.93 -13.69
CA MET A 100 -11.63 -7.99 -13.32
C MET A 100 -10.97 -8.44 -12.01
N LEU A 101 -9.65 -8.31 -11.92
CA LEU A 101 -8.85 -8.56 -10.72
C LEU A 101 -8.20 -7.24 -10.27
N VAL A 102 -8.53 -6.75 -9.09
CA VAL A 102 -7.93 -5.57 -8.45
C VAL A 102 -6.96 -6.02 -7.36
N THR A 103 -5.69 -5.65 -7.45
CA THR A 103 -4.65 -6.14 -6.51
C THR A 103 -3.67 -5.05 -6.09
N GLY A 104 -3.23 -5.10 -4.83
CA GLY A 104 -2.17 -4.24 -4.29
C GLY A 104 -0.74 -4.72 -4.60
N ASN A 105 -0.59 -5.84 -5.33
CA ASN A 105 0.69 -6.44 -5.67
C ASN A 105 0.52 -7.43 -6.85
N ASP A 106 1.44 -7.44 -7.81
CA ASP A 106 1.47 -8.38 -8.94
C ASP A 106 2.78 -9.18 -9.05
N TYR A 107 3.74 -8.94 -8.15
CA TYR A 107 5.11 -9.45 -8.24
C TYR A 107 5.40 -10.50 -7.16
N ALA A 108 4.65 -10.49 -6.08
CA ALA A 108 4.75 -11.42 -4.97
C ALA A 108 3.37 -11.71 -4.35
N PRO A 109 3.20 -12.86 -3.68
CA PRO A 109 4.10 -14.02 -3.66
C PRO A 109 4.19 -14.71 -5.04
N GLN A 110 5.19 -15.59 -5.24
CA GLN A 110 5.47 -16.21 -6.55
C GLN A 110 4.27 -16.99 -7.11
N PHE A 111 3.49 -17.67 -6.28
CA PHE A 111 2.30 -18.39 -6.73
C PHE A 111 1.25 -17.41 -7.28
N PHE A 112 1.04 -16.28 -6.61
CA PHE A 112 0.06 -15.27 -7.02
C PHE A 112 0.50 -14.60 -8.33
N ARG A 113 1.79 -14.34 -8.47
CA ARG A 113 2.40 -13.89 -9.73
C ARG A 113 2.10 -14.84 -10.90
N ARG A 114 2.31 -16.15 -10.70
CA ARG A 114 2.02 -17.18 -11.71
C ARG A 114 0.52 -17.27 -12.01
N PHE A 115 -0.32 -17.08 -11.00
CA PHE A 115 -1.76 -17.03 -11.19
C PHE A 115 -2.18 -15.85 -12.08
N ILE A 116 -1.66 -14.64 -11.82
CA ILE A 116 -1.88 -13.48 -12.69
C ILE A 116 -1.43 -13.78 -14.13
N ASP A 117 -0.23 -14.34 -14.31
CA ASP A 117 0.27 -14.73 -15.63
C ASP A 117 -0.69 -15.72 -16.34
N SER A 118 -1.35 -16.61 -15.58
CA SER A 118 -2.30 -17.59 -16.14
C SER A 118 -3.66 -17.02 -16.55
N ILE A 119 -4.14 -15.96 -15.90
CA ILE A 119 -5.45 -15.34 -16.17
C ILE A 119 -5.35 -14.14 -17.13
N ASN A 120 -4.17 -13.52 -17.22
CA ASN A 120 -3.93 -12.31 -18.00
C ASN A 120 -3.67 -12.56 -19.50
N PHE A 121 -4.02 -13.74 -20.04
CA PHE A 121 -4.00 -13.99 -21.49
C PHE A 121 -5.16 -13.26 -22.21
N GLY A 122 -5.38 -11.97 -21.89
CA GLY A 122 -6.43 -11.10 -22.47
C GLY A 122 -7.85 -11.44 -22.03
N MET A 123 -8.00 -12.32 -21.03
CA MET A 123 -9.29 -12.83 -20.59
C MET A 123 -9.78 -12.15 -19.31
N VAL A 124 -8.90 -11.84 -18.37
CA VAL A 124 -9.23 -11.12 -17.13
C VAL A 124 -8.47 -9.80 -17.11
N ARG A 125 -9.15 -8.70 -16.80
CA ARG A 125 -8.47 -7.39 -16.65
C ARG A 125 -7.81 -7.29 -15.30
N VAL A 126 -6.52 -6.96 -15.27
CA VAL A 126 -5.75 -6.82 -14.03
C VAL A 126 -5.52 -5.34 -13.74
N VAL A 127 -5.99 -4.89 -12.57
CA VAL A 127 -5.84 -3.52 -12.09
C VAL A 127 -4.92 -3.51 -10.87
N GLY A 128 -3.79 -2.79 -10.97
CA GLY A 128 -2.82 -2.66 -9.90
C GLY A 128 -3.03 -1.39 -9.07
N LEU A 129 -3.09 -1.51 -7.74
CA LEU A 129 -3.15 -0.37 -6.83
C LEU A 129 -1.76 -0.02 -6.27
N ILE A 130 -1.26 1.17 -6.61
CA ILE A 130 0.01 1.72 -6.11
C ILE A 130 -0.30 2.74 -5.01
N ALA A 131 0.01 2.35 -3.77
CA ALA A 131 -0.18 3.20 -2.59
C ALA A 131 0.88 4.32 -2.42
N GLY A 132 1.52 4.76 -3.50
CA GLY A 132 2.61 5.75 -3.51
C GLY A 132 3.86 5.26 -4.24
N ALA A 133 4.42 6.13 -5.10
CA ALA A 133 5.59 5.91 -5.94
C ALA A 133 6.94 6.19 -5.24
N ARG A 134 6.93 6.24 -3.91
CA ARG A 134 8.04 6.46 -2.96
C ARG A 134 9.43 5.96 -3.39
N LEU A 135 9.49 4.77 -3.99
CA LEU A 135 10.73 4.11 -4.43
C LEU A 135 10.62 3.67 -5.89
N LEU A 136 11.73 3.73 -6.63
CA LEU A 136 11.78 3.25 -8.00
C LEU A 136 11.78 1.71 -8.04
N GLN A 137 10.65 1.12 -8.46
CA GLN A 137 10.47 -0.34 -8.48
C GLN A 137 9.88 -0.80 -9.82
N PRO A 138 10.69 -0.81 -10.89
CA PRO A 138 10.21 -1.03 -12.27
C PRO A 138 9.64 -2.43 -12.48
N HIS A 139 10.06 -3.42 -11.67
CA HIS A 139 9.59 -4.81 -11.75
C HIS A 139 8.21 -5.04 -11.14
N ARG A 140 7.68 -4.08 -10.36
CA ARG A 140 6.34 -4.16 -9.76
C ARG A 140 5.30 -3.63 -10.74
N PHE A 141 4.08 -4.10 -10.65
CA PHE A 141 2.90 -3.74 -11.45
C PHE A 141 3.08 -3.87 -12.97
N VAL A 142 4.03 -4.68 -13.44
CA VAL A 142 4.26 -4.93 -14.87
C VAL A 142 3.21 -5.85 -15.51
N ARG A 143 2.46 -6.60 -14.69
CA ARG A 143 1.37 -7.49 -15.14
C ARG A 143 -0.01 -6.85 -15.06
N ALA A 144 -0.11 -5.66 -14.49
CA ALA A 144 -1.35 -4.92 -14.46
C ALA A 144 -1.60 -4.27 -15.83
N ASP A 145 -2.82 -4.39 -16.34
CA ASP A 145 -3.28 -3.72 -17.55
C ASP A 145 -3.57 -2.24 -17.27
N TYR A 146 -4.05 -1.96 -16.06
CA TYR A 146 -4.38 -0.61 -15.58
C TYR A 146 -3.78 -0.36 -14.20
N ILE A 147 -3.46 0.90 -13.91
CA ILE A 147 -2.94 1.32 -12.61
C ILE A 147 -3.90 2.29 -11.95
N LEU A 148 -4.17 2.06 -10.67
CA LEU A 148 -4.72 3.05 -9.75
C LEU A 148 -3.57 3.58 -8.91
N SER A 149 -3.37 4.90 -8.92
CA SER A 149 -2.30 5.56 -8.17
C SER A 149 -2.87 6.59 -7.19
N MET A 150 -2.28 6.69 -6.00
CA MET A 150 -2.63 7.77 -5.06
C MET A 150 -2.21 9.16 -5.57
N GLY A 151 -1.14 9.23 -6.35
CA GLY A 151 -0.48 10.47 -6.75
C GLY A 151 -0.02 10.49 -8.21
N PRO A 152 0.34 11.68 -8.74
CA PRO A 152 0.73 11.84 -10.13
C PRO A 152 2.13 11.32 -10.45
N ALA A 153 3.00 11.10 -9.45
CA ALA A 153 4.38 10.65 -9.67
C ALA A 153 4.50 9.33 -10.45
N VAL A 154 3.50 8.45 -10.35
CA VAL A 154 3.44 7.19 -11.11
C VAL A 154 3.38 7.41 -12.62
N LEU A 155 2.80 8.53 -13.08
CA LEU A 155 2.63 8.84 -14.52
C LEU A 155 3.97 8.96 -15.25
N GLN A 156 5.04 9.37 -14.55
CA GLN A 156 6.38 9.49 -15.14
C GLN A 156 7.16 8.17 -15.11
N GLN A 157 6.73 7.21 -14.30
CA GLN A 157 7.47 5.97 -14.05
C GLN A 157 6.95 4.79 -14.89
N ARG A 158 5.76 4.92 -15.47
CA ARG A 158 5.02 3.78 -16.04
C ARG A 158 4.34 4.15 -17.34
N ARG A 159 4.12 3.13 -18.18
CA ARG A 159 3.48 3.27 -19.49
C ARG A 159 2.02 2.80 -19.50
N GLN A 160 1.60 2.05 -18.49
CA GLN A 160 0.24 1.55 -18.38
C GLN A 160 -0.76 2.70 -18.21
N PRO A 161 -1.98 2.59 -18.79
CA PRO A 161 -3.08 3.48 -18.47
C PRO A 161 -3.26 3.61 -16.96
N THR A 162 -3.18 4.84 -16.46
CA THR A 162 -3.11 5.14 -15.02
C THR A 162 -4.20 6.13 -14.64
N TYR A 163 -4.96 5.81 -13.59
CA TYR A 163 -5.93 6.70 -12.95
C TYR A 163 -5.33 7.20 -11.64
N VAL A 164 -5.26 8.52 -11.47
CA VAL A 164 -4.86 9.13 -10.20
C VAL A 164 -6.11 9.30 -9.34
N VAL A 165 -6.21 8.54 -8.27
CA VAL A 165 -7.44 8.33 -7.49
C VAL A 165 -7.34 8.75 -6.02
N GLY A 166 -6.16 9.12 -5.54
CA GLY A 166 -5.96 9.48 -4.14
C GLY A 166 -5.95 8.29 -3.18
N SER A 167 -6.17 8.56 -1.90
CA SER A 167 -6.14 7.56 -0.83
C SER A 167 -7.24 7.82 0.20
N PRO A 168 -8.23 6.93 0.35
CA PRO A 168 -9.27 7.09 1.36
C PRO A 168 -8.71 7.16 2.79
N VAL A 169 -7.60 6.45 3.04
CA VAL A 169 -6.92 6.45 4.34
C VAL A 169 -6.32 7.83 4.63
N ILE A 170 -5.65 8.44 3.66
CA ILE A 170 -4.98 9.73 3.86
C ILE A 170 -6.01 10.87 3.90
N GLU A 171 -7.05 10.83 3.08
CA GLU A 171 -8.12 11.84 3.12
C GLU A 171 -8.85 11.83 4.49
N ARG A 172 -9.11 10.66 5.06
CA ARG A 172 -9.64 10.56 6.43
C ARG A 172 -8.68 11.12 7.48
N ALA A 173 -7.38 10.88 7.32
CA ALA A 173 -6.36 11.44 8.21
C ALA A 173 -6.33 12.98 8.15
N VAL A 174 -6.43 13.57 6.95
CA VAL A 174 -6.55 15.02 6.77
C VAL A 174 -7.79 15.57 7.47
N GLY A 175 -8.95 14.91 7.31
CA GLY A 175 -10.19 15.30 8.00
C GLY A 175 -10.12 15.15 9.53
N SER A 176 -9.20 14.32 10.03
CA SER A 176 -9.03 14.01 11.46
C SER A 176 -7.82 14.70 12.09
N ALA A 177 -7.16 15.63 11.38
CA ALA A 177 -5.92 16.28 11.84
C ALA A 177 -6.05 16.98 13.21
N GLY A 178 -7.26 17.38 13.60
CA GLY A 178 -7.57 17.97 14.91
C GLY A 178 -7.73 16.98 16.06
N ALA A 179 -7.74 15.66 15.81
CA ALA A 179 -7.92 14.62 16.84
C ALA A 179 -6.59 14.15 17.49
N ARG A 180 -5.48 14.84 17.21
CA ARG A 180 -4.16 14.52 17.78
C ARG A 180 -4.06 14.99 19.24
N HIS A 181 -3.26 14.29 20.05
CA HIS A 181 -2.96 14.73 21.41
C HIS A 181 -2.16 16.05 21.36
N ASP A 182 -2.57 17.10 22.07
CA ASP A 182 -1.94 18.43 21.93
C ASP A 182 -0.45 18.45 22.24
N GLU A 183 -0.03 17.68 23.24
CA GLU A 183 1.39 17.62 23.64
C GLU A 183 2.18 16.52 22.93
N GLY A 184 1.51 15.47 22.42
CA GLY A 184 2.15 14.20 22.07
C GLY A 184 2.81 13.49 23.27
N LEU A 185 2.96 12.17 23.20
CA LEU A 185 3.42 11.34 24.31
C LEU A 185 4.77 10.67 24.05
N PHE A 186 5.05 10.30 22.80
CA PHE A 186 6.26 9.53 22.45
C PHE A 186 6.70 9.77 21.00
N VAL A 187 7.96 9.45 20.71
CA VAL A 187 8.46 9.31 19.33
C VAL A 187 8.01 7.94 18.79
N LEU A 188 7.26 7.95 17.69
CA LEU A 188 6.78 6.74 17.04
C LEU A 188 7.80 6.25 16.02
N VAL A 189 8.28 5.02 16.17
CA VAL A 189 9.23 4.39 15.24
C VAL A 189 8.47 3.36 14.40
N ASN A 190 8.39 3.56 13.09
CA ASN A 190 7.75 2.62 12.17
C ASN A 190 8.78 1.66 11.57
N PHE A 191 8.85 0.46 12.14
CA PHE A 191 9.82 -0.56 11.73
C PHE A 191 9.28 -1.46 10.60
N LYS A 192 9.98 -1.43 9.46
CA LYS A 192 9.64 -2.17 8.23
C LYS A 192 10.80 -3.00 7.69
N GLY A 193 11.80 -3.25 8.53
CA GLY A 193 13.01 -3.99 8.20
C GLY A 193 12.96 -5.47 8.54
N ASP A 194 14.08 -6.13 8.33
CA ASP A 194 14.38 -7.45 8.88
C ASP A 194 15.24 -7.28 10.14
N ILE A 195 14.79 -7.76 11.30
CA ILE A 195 15.54 -7.56 12.55
C ILE A 195 16.83 -8.38 12.60
N GLU A 196 16.90 -9.42 11.75
CA GLU A 196 18.11 -10.22 11.56
C GLU A 196 19.15 -9.49 10.69
N ASP A 197 18.75 -8.44 9.97
CA ASP A 197 19.70 -7.56 9.27
C ASP A 197 20.34 -6.60 10.30
N PRO A 198 21.67 -6.67 10.51
CA PRO A 198 22.35 -5.82 11.47
C PRO A 198 22.12 -4.33 11.24
N ALA A 199 21.97 -3.89 9.98
CA ALA A 199 21.75 -2.48 9.66
C ALA A 199 20.35 -2.01 10.11
N ASP A 200 19.34 -2.86 9.92
CA ASP A 200 17.97 -2.57 10.32
C ASP A 200 17.83 -2.55 11.86
N ARG A 201 18.54 -3.45 12.55
CA ARG A 201 18.64 -3.45 14.01
C ARG A 201 19.35 -2.21 14.54
N GLN A 202 20.53 -1.90 13.99
CA GLN A 202 21.32 -0.73 14.38
C GLN A 202 20.51 0.56 14.21
N ALA A 203 19.73 0.68 13.13
CA ALA A 203 18.90 1.86 12.91
C ALA A 203 17.86 2.08 14.01
N ILE A 204 17.22 1.02 14.53
CA ILE A 204 16.27 1.15 15.65
C ILE A 204 16.99 1.52 16.94
N GLU A 205 18.12 0.88 17.23
CA GLU A 205 18.92 1.14 18.42
C GLU A 205 19.45 2.58 18.43
N ALA A 206 19.85 3.12 17.27
CA ALA A 206 20.26 4.51 17.11
C ALA A 206 19.12 5.50 17.42
N VAL A 207 17.90 5.21 16.97
CA VAL A 207 16.71 6.03 17.28
C VAL A 207 16.38 5.97 18.77
N ALA A 208 16.43 4.79 19.38
CA ALA A 208 16.22 4.61 20.81
C ALA A 208 17.26 5.40 21.64
N ALA A 209 18.54 5.32 21.26
CA ALA A 209 19.62 6.07 21.90
C ALA A 209 19.45 7.59 21.75
N ALA A 210 18.99 8.05 20.58
CA ALA A 210 18.70 9.47 20.36
C ALA A 210 17.53 9.96 21.22
N CYS A 211 16.46 9.16 21.34
CA CYS A 211 15.32 9.48 22.21
C CYS A 211 15.75 9.53 23.69
N ALA A 212 16.59 8.58 24.14
CA ALA A 212 17.12 8.56 25.50
C ALA A 212 17.94 9.83 25.82
N LYS A 213 18.80 10.29 24.90
CA LYS A 213 19.56 11.55 25.06
C LYS A 213 18.67 12.79 25.15
N LEU A 214 17.48 12.75 24.56
CA LEU A 214 16.50 13.84 24.59
C LEU A 214 15.52 13.74 25.78
N GLY A 215 15.59 12.67 26.58
CA GLY A 215 14.59 12.40 27.63
C GLY A 215 13.19 12.10 27.07
N LEU A 216 13.10 11.57 25.85
CA LEU A 216 11.83 11.26 25.18
C LEU A 216 11.51 9.76 25.26
N ALA A 217 10.25 9.45 25.53
CA ALA A 217 9.72 8.11 25.33
C ALA A 217 9.67 7.77 23.83
N HIS A 218 9.82 6.49 23.49
CA HIS A 218 9.63 6.00 22.13
C HIS A 218 8.82 4.72 22.11
N VAL A 219 8.06 4.52 21.04
CA VAL A 219 7.25 3.33 20.80
C VAL A 219 7.56 2.78 19.41
N VAL A 220 7.78 1.47 19.32
CA VAL A 220 8.06 0.81 18.03
C VAL A 220 6.80 0.11 17.51
N SER A 221 6.31 0.61 16.38
CA SER A 221 5.27 -0.04 15.57
C SER A 221 5.94 -0.95 14.53
N VAL A 222 5.81 -2.26 14.73
CA VAL A 222 6.41 -3.27 13.84
C VAL A 222 5.45 -3.66 12.72
N HIS A 223 5.97 -3.83 11.49
CA HIS A 223 5.18 -4.34 10.38
C HIS A 223 4.54 -5.70 10.74
N PRO A 224 3.24 -5.94 10.46
CA PRO A 224 2.53 -7.15 10.93
C PRO A 224 3.22 -8.47 10.57
N THR A 225 3.86 -8.56 9.40
CA THR A 225 4.57 -9.77 8.96
C THR A 225 5.86 -10.06 9.74
N MET A 226 6.36 -9.08 10.48
CA MET A 226 7.56 -9.18 11.32
C MET A 226 7.22 -9.24 12.81
N PHE A 227 5.98 -8.96 13.20
CA PHE A 227 5.56 -8.77 14.60
C PHE A 227 5.95 -9.93 15.54
N ALA A 228 5.81 -11.18 15.05
CA ALA A 228 6.15 -12.39 15.80
C ALA A 228 7.65 -12.70 15.85
N LYS A 229 8.45 -12.11 14.95
CA LYS A 229 9.90 -12.35 14.85
C LYS A 229 10.72 -11.31 15.61
N VAL A 230 10.15 -10.14 15.81
CA VAL A 230 10.83 -8.99 16.41
C VAL A 230 10.54 -8.99 17.90
N ASP A 231 11.55 -9.25 18.71
CA ASP A 231 11.49 -9.03 20.16
C ASP A 231 12.36 -7.84 20.53
N MET A 232 11.76 -6.78 21.08
CA MET A 232 12.45 -5.54 21.43
C MET A 232 11.72 -4.78 22.54
N PRO A 233 12.46 -4.07 23.40
CA PRO A 233 11.86 -3.17 24.36
C PRO A 233 11.09 -2.08 23.62
N ASN A 234 9.87 -1.79 24.05
CA ASN A 234 8.94 -0.80 23.47
C ASN A 234 8.24 -1.19 22.15
N LYS A 235 8.25 -2.47 21.76
CA LYS A 235 7.32 -2.98 20.74
C LYS A 235 5.87 -2.83 21.24
N SER A 236 5.05 -2.06 20.52
CA SER A 236 3.62 -1.92 20.85
C SER A 236 2.77 -2.98 20.14
N PRO A 237 1.76 -3.57 20.82
CA PRO A 237 0.77 -4.42 20.18
C PRO A 237 -0.32 -3.63 19.43
N LEU A 238 -0.37 -2.31 19.58
CA LEU A 238 -1.37 -1.45 18.94
C LEU A 238 -1.03 -1.23 17.46
N ASP A 239 -2.07 -0.98 16.66
CA ASP A 239 -1.91 -0.62 15.27
C ASP A 239 -1.27 0.78 15.13
N PHE A 240 -0.49 0.96 14.06
CA PHE A 240 0.10 2.26 13.71
C PHE A 240 -0.92 3.41 13.74
N ALA A 241 -2.13 3.20 13.21
CA ALA A 241 -3.18 4.20 13.17
C ALA A 241 -3.71 4.58 14.56
N GLN A 242 -3.62 3.67 15.54
CA GLN A 242 -4.00 3.94 16.94
C GLN A 242 -2.89 4.70 17.68
N LEU A 243 -1.62 4.49 17.29
CA LEU A 243 -0.47 5.15 17.91
C LEU A 243 -0.20 6.55 17.36
N LEU A 244 -0.55 6.80 16.10
CA LEU A 244 -0.20 8.04 15.41
C LEU A 244 -0.76 9.31 16.08
N PRO A 245 -2.02 9.37 16.58
CA PRO A 245 -2.55 10.57 17.23
C PRO A 245 -1.75 11.03 18.46
N ASP A 246 -1.10 10.10 19.15
CA ASP A 246 -0.32 10.35 20.36
C ASP A 246 1.17 10.62 20.07
N ALA A 247 1.59 10.57 18.79
CA ALA A 247 2.98 10.74 18.45
C ALA A 247 3.44 12.22 18.54
N LEU A 248 4.65 12.40 19.08
CA LEU A 248 5.41 13.66 19.01
C LEU A 248 6.01 13.86 17.62
N ALA A 249 6.59 12.78 17.09
CA ALA A 249 7.18 12.71 15.76
C ALA A 249 7.17 11.24 15.29
N LEU A 250 7.20 11.03 13.98
CA LEU A 250 7.36 9.74 13.33
C LEU A 250 8.80 9.60 12.82
N VAL A 251 9.51 8.56 13.25
CA VAL A 251 10.75 8.12 12.61
C VAL A 251 10.46 6.92 11.73
N THR A 252 10.76 7.01 10.43
CA THR A 252 10.45 5.95 9.47
C THR A 252 11.36 5.98 8.26
N ARG A 253 11.59 4.80 7.65
CA ARG A 253 12.03 4.71 6.24
C ARG A 253 10.92 5.15 5.28
N PRO A 254 11.22 5.41 3.99
CA PRO A 254 10.22 5.73 2.98
C PRO A 254 9.02 4.78 2.97
N SER A 255 7.84 5.27 3.41
CA SER A 255 6.63 4.48 3.41
C SER A 255 5.33 5.33 3.38
N THR A 256 4.17 4.68 3.27
CA THR A 256 2.86 5.38 3.19
C THR A 256 2.52 6.08 4.48
N THR A 257 3.09 5.62 5.60
CA THR A 257 2.89 6.22 6.91
C THR A 257 3.46 7.63 6.99
N VAL A 258 4.38 8.01 6.08
CA VAL A 258 4.84 9.40 5.94
C VAL A 258 3.66 10.29 5.56
N TYR A 259 2.88 9.90 4.55
CA TYR A 259 1.68 10.66 4.15
C TYR A 259 0.63 10.71 5.26
N GLU A 260 0.41 9.60 5.96
CA GLU A 260 -0.54 9.53 7.08
C GLU A 260 -0.10 10.47 8.22
N ALA A 261 1.18 10.45 8.59
CA ALA A 261 1.73 11.35 9.62
C ALA A 261 1.63 12.81 9.22
N VAL A 262 2.05 13.14 7.99
CA VAL A 262 1.93 14.50 7.46
C VAL A 262 0.49 14.97 7.45
N ALA A 263 -0.45 14.13 7.02
CA ALA A 263 -1.88 14.42 7.03
C ALA A 263 -2.44 14.65 8.44
N CYS A 264 -1.90 13.98 9.46
CA CYS A 264 -2.24 14.20 10.87
C CYS A 264 -1.46 15.36 11.53
N GLY A 265 -0.61 16.07 10.79
CA GLY A 265 0.25 17.10 11.35
C GLY A 265 1.32 16.56 12.31
N ILE A 266 1.73 15.30 12.16
CA ILE A 266 2.81 14.68 12.93
C ILE A 266 4.14 14.82 12.17
N PRO A 267 5.14 15.52 12.74
CA PRO A 267 6.46 15.67 12.18
C PRO A 267 7.13 14.36 11.78
N VAL A 268 7.76 14.32 10.62
CA VAL A 268 8.47 13.12 10.12
C VAL A 268 9.98 13.33 10.10
N VAL A 269 10.69 12.37 10.66
CA VAL A 269 12.14 12.16 10.50
C VAL A 269 12.32 10.94 9.60
N LEU A 270 12.90 11.14 8.42
CA LEU A 270 13.06 10.07 7.45
C LEU A 270 14.41 9.36 7.69
N PHE A 271 14.35 8.24 8.42
CA PHE A 271 15.51 7.43 8.80
C PHE A 271 15.14 5.95 9.01
N PRO A 272 15.98 4.98 8.56
CA PRO A 272 17.11 5.18 7.66
C PRO A 272 16.65 5.50 6.23
N LEU A 273 17.54 6.08 5.43
CA LEU A 273 17.26 6.40 4.04
C LEU A 273 17.39 5.18 3.12
N VAL A 274 16.57 5.17 2.08
CA VAL A 274 16.63 4.19 1.00
C VAL A 274 16.63 4.94 -0.32
N LEU A 275 17.71 4.82 -1.09
CA LEU A 275 17.88 5.48 -2.38
C LEU A 275 17.76 4.46 -3.54
N PRO A 276 17.29 4.88 -4.72
CA PRO A 276 16.73 6.20 -5.03
C PRO A 276 15.28 6.37 -4.55
N MET A 277 14.95 7.57 -4.09
CA MET A 277 13.57 7.97 -3.77
C MET A 277 12.94 8.70 -4.95
N VAL A 278 11.60 8.74 -4.99
CA VAL A 278 10.87 9.51 -6.01
C VAL A 278 10.06 10.62 -5.36
N GLU A 279 8.91 10.30 -4.76
CA GLU A 279 8.04 11.30 -4.12
C GLU A 279 8.73 11.99 -2.93
N PHE A 280 9.66 11.30 -2.26
CA PHE A 280 10.33 11.80 -1.05
C PHE A 280 11.68 12.46 -1.32
N ASP A 281 12.11 12.50 -2.58
CA ASP A 281 13.34 13.19 -2.98
C ASP A 281 13.18 14.73 -2.90
N ARG A 282 11.93 15.21 -2.93
CA ARG A 282 11.58 16.63 -2.79
C ARG A 282 10.58 16.80 -1.65
N PRO A 283 11.06 16.92 -0.39
CA PRO A 283 10.17 16.96 0.77
C PRO A 283 9.36 18.25 0.90
N MET A 284 9.71 19.33 0.17
CA MET A 284 8.97 20.60 0.18
C MET A 284 8.73 21.17 1.60
N GLY A 285 9.73 21.06 2.47
CA GLY A 285 9.62 21.50 3.86
C GLY A 285 8.87 20.54 4.79
N ALA A 286 8.24 19.48 4.26
CA ALA A 286 7.52 18.51 5.08
C ALA A 286 8.46 17.68 5.95
N PHE A 287 9.66 17.31 5.51
CA PHE A 287 10.58 16.56 6.37
C PHE A 287 12.01 16.73 5.91
N LYS A 288 12.94 16.36 6.78
CA LYS A 288 14.36 16.31 6.47
C LYS A 288 14.79 14.84 6.37
N PRO A 289 15.38 14.41 5.22
CA PRO A 289 16.12 13.16 5.14
C PRO A 289 17.31 13.18 6.10
N THR A 290 17.36 12.24 7.05
CA THR A 290 18.47 12.13 8.01
C THR A 290 19.56 11.26 7.40
N LEU A 291 20.72 11.88 7.12
CA LEU A 291 21.81 11.24 6.38
C LEU A 291 22.68 10.33 7.24
N SER A 292 22.68 10.53 8.57
CA SER A 292 23.54 9.79 9.48
C SER A 292 22.90 9.61 10.86
N GLU A 293 23.36 8.59 11.60
CA GLU A 293 22.96 8.38 12.99
C GLU A 293 23.37 9.54 13.91
N HIS A 294 24.45 10.26 13.57
CA HIS A 294 24.93 11.40 14.34
C HIS A 294 23.93 12.56 14.37
N ASP A 295 23.15 12.73 13.30
CA ASP A 295 22.20 13.82 13.16
C ASP A 295 20.84 13.54 13.83
N LEU A 296 20.58 12.29 14.23
CA LEU A 296 19.27 11.85 14.75
C LEU A 296 18.79 12.66 15.96
N VAL A 297 19.69 12.99 16.89
CA VAL A 297 19.33 13.76 18.09
C VAL A 297 18.81 15.15 17.71
N GLU A 298 19.49 15.84 16.80
CA GLU A 298 19.09 17.17 16.36
C GLU A 298 17.85 17.12 15.47
N ASP A 299 17.76 16.15 14.57
CA ASP A 299 16.62 16.00 13.65
C ASP A 299 15.34 15.64 14.40
N ILE A 300 15.40 14.73 15.39
CA ILE A 300 14.26 14.42 16.27
C ILE A 300 13.86 15.65 17.09
N ARG A 301 14.83 16.37 17.68
CA ARG A 301 14.53 17.59 18.44
C ARG A 301 13.85 18.65 17.57
N ALA A 302 14.34 18.86 16.35
CA ALA A 302 13.76 19.81 15.41
C ALA A 302 12.34 19.41 15.00
N ALA A 303 12.11 18.12 14.72
CA ALA A 303 10.78 17.59 14.42
C ALA A 303 9.80 17.81 15.57
N VAL A 304 10.18 17.47 16.81
CA VAL A 304 9.32 17.69 17.99
C VAL A 304 8.94 19.17 18.13
N ARG A 305 9.90 20.08 17.94
CA ARG A 305 9.68 21.53 18.05
C ARG A 305 8.76 22.09 16.95
N SER A 306 8.76 21.51 15.75
CA SER A 306 7.93 22.00 14.63
C SER A 306 6.49 21.52 14.70
N ARG A 307 6.16 20.53 15.54
CA ARG A 307 4.84 19.90 15.67
C ARG A 307 3.63 20.87 15.65
N PRO A 308 3.65 22.02 16.36
CA PRO A 308 2.51 22.94 16.36
C PRO A 308 2.17 23.49 14.97
N THR A 309 3.18 23.82 14.15
CA THR A 309 3.03 24.46 12.83
C THR A 309 3.24 23.50 11.65
N TYR A 310 3.53 22.23 11.94
CA TYR A 310 3.98 21.25 10.96
C TYR A 310 2.98 20.99 9.82
N PHE A 311 1.68 20.90 10.13
CA PHE A 311 0.66 20.61 9.13
C PHE A 311 0.62 21.67 8.02
N GLU A 312 0.70 22.94 8.38
CA GLU A 312 0.69 24.05 7.41
C GLU A 312 1.95 24.04 6.54
N GLN A 313 3.12 23.76 7.14
CA GLN A 313 4.41 23.68 6.45
C GLN A 313 4.48 22.53 5.44
N SER A 314 3.77 21.43 5.73
CA SER A 314 3.85 20.19 4.96
C SER A 314 2.70 19.99 3.98
N ARG A 315 1.76 20.93 3.92
CA ARG A 315 0.59 20.87 3.03
C ARG A 315 0.97 20.81 1.56
N ASP A 316 1.99 21.56 1.15
CA ASP A 316 2.43 21.59 -0.26
C ASP A 316 2.98 20.25 -0.71
N PHE A 317 3.66 19.52 0.18
CA PHE A 317 4.12 18.16 -0.07
C PHE A 317 2.96 17.20 -0.32
N LEU A 318 1.90 17.25 0.49
CA LEU A 318 0.70 16.43 0.27
C LEU A 318 0.04 16.76 -1.07
N ASN A 319 -0.17 18.05 -1.34
CA ASN A 319 -0.84 18.50 -2.58
C ASN A 319 -0.06 18.13 -3.84
N ALA A 320 1.28 18.12 -3.78
CA ALA A 320 2.11 17.74 -4.91
C ALA A 320 2.14 16.23 -5.17
N ASN A 321 2.05 15.41 -4.11
CA ASN A 321 2.28 13.97 -4.19
C ASN A 321 1.01 13.12 -4.08
N LEU A 322 -0.12 13.69 -3.68
CA LEU A 322 -1.39 13.00 -3.54
C LEU A 322 -2.47 13.77 -4.28
N SER A 323 -3.38 13.03 -4.89
CA SER A 323 -4.61 13.63 -5.36
C SER A 323 -5.61 13.62 -4.21
N ILE A 324 -5.92 14.81 -3.69
CA ILE A 324 -6.93 15.03 -2.64
C ILE A 324 -8.00 15.93 -3.25
N ASP A 325 -9.26 15.49 -3.21
CA ASP A 325 -10.39 16.27 -3.73
C ASP A 325 -11.47 16.39 -2.64
N PRO A 326 -11.79 17.62 -2.16
CA PRO A 326 -12.78 17.83 -1.11
C PRO A 326 -14.21 17.53 -1.57
N LYS A 327 -14.49 17.48 -2.88
CA LYS A 327 -15.82 17.23 -3.44
C LYS A 327 -16.04 15.77 -3.83
N VAL A 328 -14.97 15.08 -4.24
CA VAL A 328 -15.06 13.69 -4.70
C VAL A 328 -14.06 12.82 -3.91
N PRO A 329 -14.52 12.13 -2.86
CA PRO A 329 -13.67 11.27 -2.05
C PRO A 329 -12.91 10.23 -2.88
N ALA A 330 -11.72 9.87 -2.43
CA ALA A 330 -10.87 8.89 -3.13
C ALA A 330 -11.58 7.54 -3.35
N SER A 331 -12.45 7.10 -2.44
CA SER A 331 -13.24 5.86 -2.62
C SER A 331 -14.15 5.95 -3.84
N GLN A 332 -14.81 7.09 -4.05
CA GLN A 332 -15.62 7.36 -5.24
C GLN A 332 -14.76 7.46 -6.50
N ARG A 333 -13.57 8.05 -6.42
CA ARG A 333 -12.64 8.14 -7.57
C ARG A 333 -12.09 6.78 -7.96
N ILE A 334 -11.77 5.91 -6.99
CA ILE A 334 -11.42 4.51 -7.22
C ILE A 334 -12.58 3.78 -7.90
N ALA A 335 -13.80 3.89 -7.37
CA ALA A 335 -14.98 3.23 -7.94
C ALA A 335 -15.24 3.68 -9.38
N ASN A 336 -15.17 4.99 -9.65
CA ASN A 336 -15.36 5.55 -11.00
C ASN A 336 -14.30 5.03 -11.98
N ALA A 337 -13.02 4.96 -11.56
CA ALA A 337 -11.95 4.40 -12.38
C ALA A 337 -12.20 2.90 -12.69
N LEU A 338 -12.61 2.12 -11.68
CA LEU A 338 -12.95 0.71 -11.87
C LEU A 338 -14.15 0.52 -12.79
N ILE A 339 -15.17 1.37 -12.72
CA ILE A 339 -16.34 1.36 -13.63
C ILE A 339 -15.92 1.65 -15.06
N ASP A 340 -15.07 2.66 -15.30
CA ASP A 340 -14.55 2.96 -16.64
C ASP A 340 -13.78 1.75 -17.22
N ILE A 341 -12.89 1.15 -16.44
CA ILE A 341 -12.15 -0.06 -16.85
C ILE A 341 -13.10 -1.25 -17.09
N TYR A 342 -14.15 -1.37 -16.27
CA TYR A 342 -15.12 -2.46 -16.35
C TYR A 342 -15.97 -2.38 -17.64
N ASN A 343 -16.31 -1.17 -18.07
CA ASN A 343 -17.16 -0.91 -19.25
C ASN A 343 -16.43 -0.95 -20.59
N ARG A 344 -15.08 -0.91 -20.58
CA ARG A 344 -14.26 -1.15 -21.77
C ARG A 344 -14.33 -2.61 -22.21
#